data_AF-A0A7J8NF53-F1
#
_entry.id   AF-A0A7J8NF53-F1
#
_cell.length_a   1.000
_cell.length_b   1.000
_cell.length_c   1.000
_cell.angle_alpha   90.00
_cell.angle_beta   90.00
_cell.angle_gamma   90.00
#
_symmetry.space_group_name_H-M   'P 1'
#
loop_
_entity.id
_entity.type
_entity.pdbx_description
1 polymer ?
#
loop_
_entity_poly.entity_id
_entity_poly.type
_entity_poly.pdbx_seq_one_letter_code
_entity_poly.pdbx_strand_id
1 'polypeptide(L)'
;NYGAFLEKDGAGFRGQIKLTGFKNGDIDLSRASWIYQVGLKGEFQKIFTIEENEKAGWTNLKLDATPSTFTWYKAYFDSPDGSEPIAIDLGSMGKGQAWVNGHHIGRYWNLTAPKDGCPDSCDYRGAYGSNKCMTNCGKPTQTWYHVPRSWLQASNNLLVIFEEIGGNPFEISVKLRVPRILCAQMSESYYPPLREWLHLDLIDGKVSISDMKPQIHLQCEDGQIISSIEFASYGTPHGSCQNFSNGNCHSPNSLSVVSK
;
A
#
# COMPACT_ATOMS: atom_id res chain seq x y z
N ASN A 1 9.15 16.76 4.77
CA ASN A 1 10.60 16.59 5.06
C ASN A 1 11.48 17.35 4.06
N TYR A 2 10.97 18.43 3.45
CA TYR A 2 11.70 19.26 2.49
C TYR A 2 11.33 20.73 2.72
N GLY A 3 12.25 21.65 2.44
CA GLY A 3 12.07 23.09 2.66
C GLY A 3 13.22 23.68 3.49
N ALA A 4 13.53 24.96 3.27
CA ALA A 4 14.57 25.65 4.03
C ALA A 4 14.13 25.81 5.49
N PHE A 5 15.05 25.51 6.43
CA PHE A 5 14.84 25.63 7.88
C PHE A 5 13.67 24.80 8.45
N LEU A 6 13.26 23.73 7.76
CA LEU A 6 12.14 22.88 8.20
C LEU A 6 12.37 22.32 9.61
N GLU A 7 13.61 22.08 10.01
CA GLU A 7 13.99 21.62 11.35
C GLU A 7 13.60 22.60 12.47
N LYS A 8 13.31 23.87 12.15
CA LYS A 8 12.93 24.91 13.13
C LYS A 8 11.42 25.01 13.37
N ASP A 9 10.60 24.40 12.51
CA ASP A 9 9.14 24.51 12.60
C ASP A 9 8.56 23.80 13.84
N GLY A 10 9.23 22.73 14.29
CA GLY A 10 8.85 21.99 15.50
C GLY A 10 7.44 21.38 15.44
N ALA A 11 6.96 20.84 16.55
CA ALA A 11 5.61 20.29 16.68
C ALA A 11 5.08 20.41 18.12
N GLY A 12 3.77 20.27 18.29
CA GLY A 12 3.10 20.30 19.60
C GLY A 12 2.49 21.65 19.96
N PHE A 13 2.00 21.77 21.19
CA PHE A 13 1.34 22.98 21.68
C PHE A 13 2.38 24.07 21.98
N ARG A 14 2.44 25.12 21.15
CA ARG A 14 3.41 26.24 21.26
C ARG A 14 2.76 27.60 21.52
N GLY A 15 1.43 27.65 21.57
CA GLY A 15 0.64 28.87 21.62
C GLY A 15 0.07 29.19 22.99
N GLN A 16 -0.80 30.20 23.02
CA GLN A 16 -1.60 30.52 24.21
C GLN A 16 -2.70 29.48 24.38
N ILE A 17 -2.91 29.05 25.62
CA ILE A 17 -3.92 28.07 25.99
C ILE A 17 -4.87 28.75 26.95
N LYS A 18 -6.14 28.88 26.56
CA LYS A 18 -7.19 29.50 27.39
C LYS A 18 -8.38 28.57 27.52
N LEU A 19 -8.97 28.55 28.71
CA LEU A 19 -10.28 27.97 28.93
C LEU A 19 -11.30 29.11 28.99
N THR A 20 -12.34 29.03 28.15
CA THR A 20 -13.35 30.09 28.01
C THR A 20 -14.71 29.63 28.53
N GLY A 21 -15.64 30.57 28.72
CA GLY A 21 -17.03 30.27 29.10
C GLY A 21 -17.30 30.20 30.60
N PHE A 22 -16.36 30.64 31.43
CA PHE A 22 -16.59 30.78 32.87
C PHE A 22 -17.28 32.10 33.19
N LYS A 23 -18.15 32.09 34.21
CA LYS A 23 -18.86 33.29 34.68
C LYS A 23 -17.93 34.43 35.12
N ASN A 24 -16.71 34.10 35.53
CA ASN A 24 -15.72 35.06 36.04
C ASN A 24 -14.66 35.45 34.98
N GLY A 25 -14.91 35.17 33.70
CA GLY A 25 -13.99 35.42 32.61
C GLY A 25 -13.08 34.23 32.29
N ASP A 26 -12.29 34.38 31.22
CA ASP A 26 -11.44 33.31 30.71
C ASP A 26 -10.24 33.02 31.62
N ILE A 27 -9.82 31.75 31.67
CA ILE A 27 -8.64 31.29 32.43
C ILE A 27 -7.48 31.07 31.46
N ASP A 28 -6.36 31.74 31.69
CA ASP A 28 -5.13 31.56 30.91
C ASP A 28 -4.23 30.48 31.53
N LEU A 29 -4.00 29.38 30.80
CA LEU A 29 -3.16 28.25 31.19
C LEU A 29 -1.74 28.33 30.59
N SER A 30 -1.44 29.35 29.80
CA SER A 30 -0.17 29.46 29.06
C SER A 30 1.05 29.53 29.99
N ARG A 31 0.86 30.01 31.23
CA ARG A 31 1.91 30.12 32.26
C ARG A 31 1.70 29.19 33.45
N ALA A 32 0.72 28.29 33.36
CA ALA A 32 0.50 27.27 34.38
C ALA A 32 1.67 26.26 34.38
N SER A 33 1.79 25.48 35.45
CA SER A 33 2.75 24.38 35.50
C SER A 33 2.27 23.22 34.61
N TRP A 34 3.11 22.84 33.64
CA TRP A 34 2.85 21.72 32.73
C TRP A 34 3.73 20.53 33.06
N ILE A 35 3.16 19.33 32.99
CA ILE A 35 3.88 18.05 33.14
C ILE A 35 3.96 17.41 31.75
N TYR A 36 5.13 16.89 31.42
CA TYR A 36 5.41 16.24 30.15
C TYR A 36 5.69 14.77 30.37
N GLN A 37 5.03 13.92 29.59
CA GLN A 37 5.34 12.50 29.50
C GLN A 37 5.61 12.18 28.03
N VAL A 38 6.84 11.77 27.73
CA VAL A 38 7.24 11.38 26.37
C VAL A 38 6.82 9.93 26.14
N GLY A 39 6.12 9.66 25.04
CA GLY A 39 5.75 8.30 24.65
C GLY A 39 4.68 7.63 25.51
N LEU A 40 4.38 6.38 25.18
CA LEU A 40 3.31 5.60 25.78
C LEU A 40 3.85 4.61 26.81
N LYS A 41 3.06 4.32 27.86
CA LYS A 41 3.44 3.32 28.87
C LYS A 41 3.75 1.95 28.25
N GLY A 42 2.95 1.51 27.27
CA GLY A 42 3.18 0.26 26.54
C GLY A 42 4.49 0.26 25.73
N GLU A 43 4.90 1.42 25.21
CA GLU A 43 6.19 1.55 24.51
C GLU A 43 7.36 1.38 25.48
N PHE A 44 7.32 2.01 26.65
CA PHE A 44 8.37 1.85 27.67
C PHE A 44 8.46 0.44 28.22
N GLN A 45 7.31 -0.21 28.40
CA GLN A 45 7.23 -1.61 28.82
C GLN A 45 7.57 -2.59 27.69
N LYS A 46 7.78 -2.10 26.46
CA LYS A 46 8.15 -2.89 25.28
C LYS A 46 7.22 -4.08 25.05
N ILE A 47 5.93 -3.92 25.31
CA ILE A 47 4.93 -5.01 25.24
C ILE A 47 4.72 -5.55 23.82
N PHE A 48 5.33 -4.91 22.82
CA PHE A 48 5.41 -5.40 21.44
C PHE A 48 6.50 -6.46 21.21
N THR A 49 7.42 -6.66 22.15
CA THR A 49 8.50 -7.65 22.07
C THR A 49 8.04 -9.02 22.57
N ILE A 50 8.69 -10.10 22.08
CA ILE A 50 8.34 -11.47 22.45
C ILE A 50 8.52 -11.67 23.97
N GLU A 51 9.59 -11.12 24.55
CA GLU A 51 10.00 -11.35 25.93
C GLU A 51 9.14 -10.60 26.95
N GLU A 52 8.71 -9.38 26.61
CA GLU A 52 8.04 -8.48 27.57
C GLU A 52 6.52 -8.48 27.42
N ASN A 53 5.95 -8.98 26.31
CA ASN A 53 4.51 -8.88 26.06
C ASN A 53 3.66 -9.49 27.19
N GLU A 54 4.03 -10.67 27.72
CA GLU A 54 3.23 -11.35 28.74
C GLU A 54 3.25 -10.67 30.11
N LYS A 55 4.10 -9.66 30.31
CA LYS A 55 4.11 -8.86 31.55
C LYS A 55 2.98 -7.83 31.59
N ALA A 56 2.31 -7.56 30.46
CA ALA A 56 1.12 -6.73 30.42
C ALA A 56 -0.12 -7.52 30.89
N GLY A 57 -1.03 -6.83 31.59
CA GLY A 57 -2.31 -7.39 32.03
C GLY A 57 -3.33 -7.48 30.88
N TRP A 58 -3.07 -8.36 29.90
CA TRP A 58 -3.96 -8.57 28.76
C TRP A 58 -5.29 -9.17 29.21
N THR A 59 -6.36 -8.77 28.52
CA THR A 59 -7.69 -9.35 28.68
C THR A 59 -8.23 -9.77 27.33
N ASN A 60 -8.95 -10.89 27.28
CA ASN A 60 -9.59 -11.34 26.05
C ASN A 60 -10.64 -10.33 25.59
N LEU A 61 -10.54 -9.92 24.33
CA LEU A 61 -11.51 -9.04 23.70
C LEU A 61 -12.78 -9.83 23.34
N LYS A 62 -13.95 -9.29 23.69
CA LYS A 62 -15.24 -9.88 23.30
C LYS A 62 -15.71 -9.32 21.96
N LEU A 63 -16.49 -10.09 21.20
CA LEU A 63 -17.00 -9.66 19.89
C LEU A 63 -17.94 -8.45 19.96
N ASP A 64 -18.67 -8.30 21.07
CA ASP A 64 -19.57 -7.18 21.35
C ASP A 64 -18.85 -5.99 22.01
N ALA A 65 -17.53 -6.08 22.20
CA ALA A 65 -16.77 -5.00 22.79
C ALA A 65 -16.80 -3.78 21.86
N THR A 66 -17.21 -2.65 22.43
CA THR A 66 -17.10 -1.35 21.77
C THR A 66 -15.62 -1.02 21.53
N PRO A 67 -15.21 -0.68 20.30
CA PRO A 67 -13.86 -0.21 20.02
C PRO A 67 -13.46 0.92 20.97
N SER A 68 -12.34 0.76 21.66
CA SER A 68 -11.79 1.80 22.53
C SER A 68 -10.62 2.49 21.83
N THR A 69 -10.51 3.80 22.06
CA THR A 69 -9.33 4.57 21.64
C THR A 69 -8.15 4.23 22.53
N PHE A 70 -6.94 4.55 22.08
CA PHE A 70 -5.72 4.41 22.89
C PHE A 70 -5.49 3.01 23.50
N THR A 71 -5.78 1.98 22.72
CA THR A 71 -5.81 0.58 23.17
C THR A 71 -4.71 -0.24 22.52
N TRP A 72 -4.14 -1.18 23.28
CA TRP A 72 -3.21 -2.17 22.76
C TRP A 72 -3.95 -3.48 22.50
N TYR A 73 -3.68 -4.10 21.36
CA TYR A 73 -4.17 -5.41 20.98
C TYR A 73 -2.98 -6.35 20.75
N LYS A 74 -3.17 -7.63 21.04
CA LYS A 74 -2.26 -8.69 20.61
C LYS A 74 -3.02 -9.87 20.02
N ALA A 75 -2.40 -10.56 19.08
CA ALA A 75 -2.86 -11.80 18.51
C ALA A 75 -1.67 -12.68 18.12
N TYR A 76 -1.91 -13.97 17.94
CA TYR A 76 -0.95 -14.91 17.40
C TYR A 76 -1.47 -15.47 16.08
N PHE A 77 -0.58 -15.65 15.10
CA PHE A 77 -0.95 -16.19 13.79
C PHE A 77 0.15 -17.08 13.19
N ASP A 78 -0.26 -17.99 12.33
CA ASP A 78 0.66 -18.84 11.57
C ASP A 78 1.02 -18.17 10.24
N SER A 79 2.26 -18.37 9.79
CA SER A 79 2.67 -17.83 8.50
C SER A 79 1.94 -18.59 7.40
N PRO A 80 1.28 -17.90 6.44
CA PRO A 80 0.73 -18.56 5.28
C PRO A 80 1.81 -19.32 4.50
N ASP A 81 1.46 -20.43 3.86
CA ASP A 81 2.39 -21.14 2.98
C ASP A 81 2.85 -20.28 1.79
N GLY A 82 3.86 -20.78 1.07
CA GLY A 82 4.39 -20.15 -0.14
C GLY A 82 5.48 -19.10 0.09
N SER A 83 5.92 -18.46 -1.00
CA SER A 83 7.01 -17.47 -1.01
C SER A 83 6.52 -16.04 -1.26
N GLU A 84 5.23 -15.86 -1.51
CA GLU A 84 4.64 -14.59 -1.94
C GLU A 84 4.71 -13.54 -0.83
N PRO A 85 4.89 -12.25 -1.15
CA PRO A 85 4.93 -11.21 -0.13
C PRO A 85 3.66 -11.19 0.74
N ILE A 86 3.83 -10.93 2.04
CA ILE A 86 2.74 -10.86 3.01
C ILE A 86 2.48 -9.41 3.40
N ALA A 87 1.22 -9.08 3.63
CA ALA A 87 0.81 -7.87 4.32
C ALA A 87 -0.24 -8.17 5.40
N ILE A 88 -0.31 -7.33 6.42
CA ILE A 88 -1.45 -7.26 7.33
C ILE A 88 -2.44 -6.22 6.79
N ASP A 89 -3.69 -6.62 6.62
CA ASP A 89 -4.78 -5.72 6.28
C ASP A 89 -5.30 -5.07 7.56
N LEU A 90 -5.03 -3.77 7.71
CA LEU A 90 -5.47 -2.93 8.81
C LEU A 90 -6.58 -1.96 8.35
N GLY A 91 -7.28 -2.26 7.25
CA GLY A 91 -8.35 -1.42 6.71
C GLY A 91 -9.57 -1.25 7.61
N SER A 92 -9.74 -2.12 8.62
CA SER A 92 -10.77 -1.99 9.67
C SER A 92 -10.31 -1.15 10.87
N MET A 93 -9.05 -0.73 10.89
CA MET A 93 -8.42 0.00 11.98
C MET A 93 -8.41 1.51 11.71
N GLY A 94 -8.05 2.29 12.73
CA GLY A 94 -8.02 3.74 12.67
C GLY A 94 -6.63 4.28 12.38
N LYS A 95 -5.87 4.55 13.45
CA LYS A 95 -4.53 5.15 13.40
C LYS A 95 -3.68 4.52 14.47
N GLY A 96 -2.45 4.17 14.16
CA GLY A 96 -1.63 3.51 15.16
C GLY A 96 -0.30 3.02 14.67
N GLN A 97 0.24 2.06 15.41
CA GLN A 97 1.50 1.39 15.14
C GLN A 97 1.31 -0.12 15.29
N ALA A 98 2.04 -0.89 14.48
CA ALA A 98 1.96 -2.34 14.51
C ALA A 98 3.36 -2.97 14.54
N TRP A 99 3.44 -4.14 15.18
CA TRP A 99 4.64 -4.94 15.31
C TRP A 99 4.35 -6.40 15.03
N VAL A 100 5.30 -7.08 14.38
CA VAL A 100 5.29 -8.54 14.21
C VAL A 100 6.58 -9.09 14.80
N ASN A 101 6.49 -10.00 15.77
CA ASN A 101 7.63 -10.59 16.46
C ASN A 101 8.62 -9.54 17.01
N GLY A 102 8.11 -8.42 17.55
CA GLY A 102 8.94 -7.31 18.03
C GLY A 102 9.42 -6.34 16.95
N HIS A 103 9.30 -6.67 15.67
CA HIS A 103 9.69 -5.78 14.57
C HIS A 103 8.57 -4.81 14.23
N HIS A 104 8.88 -3.51 14.23
CA HIS A 104 7.91 -2.46 13.88
C HIS A 104 7.64 -2.48 12.37
N ILE A 105 6.40 -2.82 11.97
CA ILE A 105 6.00 -2.91 10.55
C ILE A 105 5.51 -1.56 10.00
N GLY A 106 5.36 -0.54 10.87
CA GLY A 106 5.08 0.82 10.49
C GLY A 106 3.92 1.46 11.26
N ARG A 107 3.72 2.74 10.96
CA ARG A 107 2.51 3.47 11.35
C ARG A 107 1.41 3.16 10.35
N TYR A 108 0.22 2.87 10.84
CA TYR A 108 -0.96 2.80 10.00
C TYR A 108 -1.85 4.01 10.23
N TRP A 109 -2.50 4.46 9.16
CA TRP A 109 -3.50 5.51 9.26
C TRP A 109 -4.48 5.40 8.12
N ASN A 110 -5.71 5.01 8.45
CA ASN A 110 -6.79 4.78 7.51
C ASN A 110 -7.48 6.10 7.12
N LEU A 111 -6.71 7.02 6.54
CA LEU A 111 -7.25 8.28 6.00
C LEU A 111 -7.84 8.03 4.62
N THR A 112 -9.06 8.48 4.38
CA THR A 112 -9.66 8.44 3.05
C THR A 112 -9.06 9.54 2.18
N ALA A 113 -8.53 9.16 1.01
CA ALA A 113 -8.03 10.10 0.01
C ALA A 113 -9.18 10.98 -0.55
N PRO A 114 -8.89 12.20 -1.03
CA PRO A 114 -9.86 13.00 -1.75
C PRO A 114 -10.55 12.21 -2.87
N LYS A 115 -11.83 12.51 -3.12
CA LYS A 115 -12.60 11.84 -4.19
C LYS A 115 -12.17 12.32 -5.58
N ASP A 116 -11.67 13.54 -5.67
CA ASP A 116 -11.28 14.18 -6.92
C ASP A 116 -9.77 14.08 -7.17
N GLY A 117 -9.36 14.23 -8.43
CA GLY A 117 -7.95 14.30 -8.86
C GLY A 117 -7.44 13.06 -9.58
N CYS A 118 -8.13 11.92 -9.46
CA CYS A 118 -7.85 10.75 -10.29
C CYS A 118 -8.46 10.95 -11.67
N PRO A 119 -7.69 10.87 -12.75
CA PRO A 119 -8.22 11.01 -14.09
C PRO A 119 -8.99 9.75 -14.52
N ASP A 120 -9.93 9.90 -15.44
CA ASP A 120 -10.65 8.75 -16.04
C ASP A 120 -9.73 7.87 -16.89
N SER A 121 -8.63 8.45 -17.42
CA SER A 121 -7.62 7.74 -18.21
C SER A 121 -6.23 8.32 -17.98
N CYS A 122 -5.20 7.49 -18.11
CA CYS A 122 -3.79 7.88 -18.01
C CYS A 122 -3.06 7.44 -19.28
N ASP A 123 -2.37 8.39 -19.93
CA ASP A 123 -1.52 8.13 -21.10
C ASP A 123 -0.06 8.40 -20.74
N TYR A 124 0.83 7.46 -21.07
CA TYR A 124 2.26 7.60 -20.82
C TYR A 124 2.87 8.76 -21.63
N ARG A 125 2.29 9.11 -22.79
CA ARG A 125 2.78 10.17 -23.69
C ARG A 125 2.49 11.56 -23.13
N GLY A 126 3.31 12.53 -23.52
CA GLY A 126 3.18 13.94 -23.11
C GLY A 126 3.78 14.22 -21.73
N ALA A 127 3.78 15.50 -21.36
CA ALA A 127 4.42 15.97 -20.12
C ALA A 127 3.87 15.23 -18.89
N TYR A 128 4.75 14.93 -17.94
CA TYR A 128 4.40 14.27 -16.69
C TYR A 128 4.28 15.28 -15.54
N GLY A 129 3.24 15.12 -14.73
CA GLY A 129 3.08 15.74 -13.42
C GLY A 129 2.64 14.68 -12.41
N SER A 130 2.88 14.91 -11.12
CA SER A 130 2.57 13.93 -10.05
C SER A 130 1.09 13.56 -9.97
N ASN A 131 0.21 14.43 -10.47
CA ASN A 131 -1.23 14.21 -10.54
C ASN A 131 -1.71 13.48 -11.81
N LYS A 132 -0.84 13.26 -12.80
CA LYS A 132 -1.24 12.80 -14.15
C LYS A 132 -1.93 11.44 -14.16
N CYS A 133 -1.55 10.54 -13.25
CA CYS A 133 -2.00 9.15 -13.23
C CYS A 133 -2.30 8.68 -11.80
N MET A 134 -2.88 9.56 -10.97
CA MET A 134 -3.27 9.20 -9.61
C MET A 134 -4.37 8.14 -9.62
N THR A 135 -4.33 7.24 -8.65
CA THR A 135 -5.32 6.17 -8.45
C THR A 135 -5.77 6.16 -6.99
N ASN A 136 -6.78 5.34 -6.66
CA ASN A 136 -7.33 5.16 -5.31
C ASN A 136 -7.98 6.41 -4.69
N CYS A 137 -8.49 7.34 -5.50
CA CYS A 137 -9.31 8.45 -4.98
C CYS A 137 -10.57 7.94 -4.27
N GLY A 138 -10.94 8.60 -3.16
CA GLY A 138 -12.06 8.20 -2.31
C GLY A 138 -11.88 6.88 -1.58
N LYS A 139 -10.69 6.26 -1.64
CA LYS A 139 -10.33 5.06 -0.88
C LYS A 139 -9.37 5.41 0.26
N PRO A 140 -9.24 4.55 1.29
CA PRO A 140 -8.14 4.61 2.22
C PRO A 140 -6.77 4.77 1.53
N THR A 141 -5.92 5.64 2.05
CA THR A 141 -4.58 5.90 1.52
C THR A 141 -3.69 4.66 1.60
N GLN A 142 -3.84 3.85 2.66
CA GLN A 142 -3.15 2.58 2.81
C GLN A 142 -3.88 1.66 3.81
N THR A 143 -4.25 0.47 3.36
CA THR A 143 -4.83 -0.59 4.23
C THR A 143 -3.88 -1.76 4.45
N TRP A 144 -2.99 -2.04 3.49
CA TRP A 144 -2.07 -3.18 3.56
C TRP A 144 -0.68 -2.74 4.02
N TYR A 145 -0.18 -3.40 5.06
CA TYR A 145 1.10 -3.10 5.69
C TYR A 145 2.03 -4.32 5.54
N HIS A 146 3.09 -4.15 4.76
CA HIS A 146 4.00 -5.23 4.38
C HIS A 146 4.73 -5.82 5.60
N VAL A 147 4.82 -7.16 5.62
CA VAL A 147 5.60 -7.91 6.60
C VAL A 147 6.64 -8.75 5.85
N PRO A 148 7.94 -8.46 6.03
CA PRO A 148 9.00 -9.28 5.46
C PRO A 148 8.86 -10.74 5.90
N ARG A 149 8.87 -11.66 4.94
CA ARG A 149 8.81 -13.11 5.20
C ARG A 149 9.89 -13.57 6.18
N SER A 150 11.07 -12.97 6.13
CA SER A 150 12.20 -13.28 7.02
C SER A 150 11.96 -12.90 8.49
N TRP A 151 10.91 -12.13 8.80
CA TRP A 151 10.53 -11.81 10.18
C TRP A 151 9.55 -12.82 10.78
N LEU A 152 9.07 -13.77 9.97
CA LEU A 152 8.07 -14.75 10.36
C LEU A 152 8.70 -16.11 10.69
N GLN A 153 8.10 -16.77 11.66
CA GLN A 153 8.25 -18.19 11.95
C GLN A 153 7.09 -18.95 11.30
N ALA A 154 7.20 -20.27 11.18
CA ALA A 154 6.12 -21.09 10.61
C ALA A 154 4.78 -20.91 11.36
N SER A 155 4.83 -20.86 12.69
CA SER A 155 3.66 -20.73 13.55
C SER A 155 3.92 -19.77 14.71
N ASN A 156 2.86 -19.38 15.42
CA ASN A 156 2.94 -18.61 16.67
C ASN A 156 3.65 -17.24 16.54
N ASN A 157 3.42 -16.53 15.44
CA ASN A 157 3.92 -15.18 15.24
C ASN A 157 3.10 -14.19 16.07
N LEU A 158 3.77 -13.37 16.87
CA LEU A 158 3.15 -12.35 17.71
C LEU A 158 2.84 -11.11 16.86
N LEU A 159 1.57 -10.74 16.75
CA LEU A 159 1.13 -9.44 16.25
C LEU A 159 0.74 -8.55 17.45
N VAL A 160 1.35 -7.39 17.58
CA VAL A 160 0.96 -6.36 18.56
C VAL A 160 0.59 -5.08 17.83
N ILE A 161 -0.49 -4.44 18.25
CA ILE A 161 -1.03 -3.23 17.65
C ILE A 161 -1.33 -2.22 18.75
N PHE A 162 -0.89 -0.98 18.55
CA PHE A 162 -1.39 0.16 19.30
C PHE A 162 -2.38 0.93 18.42
N GLU A 163 -3.62 1.05 18.85
CA GLU A 163 -4.71 1.79 18.19
C GLU A 163 -5.01 3.08 18.93
N GLU A 164 -4.83 4.22 18.26
CA GLU A 164 -4.94 5.56 18.82
C GLU A 164 -6.37 6.09 18.79
N ILE A 165 -7.12 5.88 17.70
CA ILE A 165 -8.42 6.55 17.45
C ILE A 165 -9.61 5.59 17.46
N GLY A 166 -9.38 4.29 17.42
CA GLY A 166 -10.40 3.24 17.44
C GLY A 166 -10.52 2.50 16.10
N GLY A 167 -10.82 1.21 16.17
CA GLY A 167 -10.89 0.31 15.02
C GLY A 167 -11.41 -1.07 15.41
N ASN A 168 -11.80 -1.89 14.43
CA ASN A 168 -12.28 -3.24 14.66
C ASN A 168 -11.15 -4.28 14.43
N PRO A 169 -10.53 -4.83 15.51
CA PRO A 169 -9.43 -5.77 15.37
C PRO A 169 -9.86 -7.15 14.85
N PHE A 170 -11.16 -7.50 14.89
CA PHE A 170 -11.64 -8.80 14.42
C PHE A 170 -11.65 -8.93 12.89
N GLU A 171 -11.57 -7.82 12.17
CA GLU A 171 -11.51 -7.78 10.70
C GLU A 171 -10.08 -7.74 10.15
N ILE A 172 -9.08 -7.65 11.05
CA ILE A 172 -7.67 -7.71 10.66
C ILE A 172 -7.40 -9.08 10.05
N SER A 173 -6.69 -9.10 8.93
CA SER A 173 -6.33 -10.35 8.27
C SER A 173 -4.94 -10.32 7.65
N VAL A 174 -4.32 -11.49 7.58
CA VAL A 174 -3.08 -11.70 6.84
C VAL A 174 -3.44 -11.87 5.36
N LYS A 175 -2.79 -11.10 4.48
CA LYS A 175 -2.99 -11.14 3.03
C LYS A 175 -1.72 -11.57 2.33
N LEU A 176 -1.87 -12.44 1.33
CA LEU A 176 -0.84 -12.71 0.35
C LEU A 176 -0.98 -11.74 -0.82
N ARG A 177 0.14 -11.10 -1.19
CA ARG A 177 0.21 -10.29 -2.40
C ARG A 177 0.65 -11.18 -3.56
N VAL A 178 -0.31 -11.67 -4.33
CA VAL A 178 -0.05 -12.42 -5.56
C VAL A 178 -0.40 -11.54 -6.76
N PRO A 179 0.48 -11.37 -7.77
CA PRO A 179 0.08 -10.77 -9.03
C PRO A 179 -0.94 -11.70 -9.70
N ARG A 180 -2.22 -11.34 -9.63
CA ARG A 180 -3.32 -12.21 -10.11
C ARG A 180 -3.56 -12.10 -11.61
N ILE A 181 -3.38 -10.92 -12.19
CA ILE A 181 -3.68 -10.67 -13.60
C ILE A 181 -2.61 -9.75 -14.18
N LEU A 182 -1.98 -10.22 -15.25
CA LEU A 182 -1.08 -9.43 -16.09
C LEU A 182 -1.86 -9.05 -17.34
N CYS A 183 -1.81 -7.77 -17.72
CA CYS A 183 -2.37 -7.33 -18.98
C CYS A 183 -1.35 -6.56 -19.78
N ALA A 184 -1.50 -6.60 -21.10
CA ALA A 184 -0.70 -5.80 -22.00
C ALA A 184 -1.48 -5.44 -23.25
N GLN A 185 -1.15 -4.29 -23.82
CA GLN A 185 -1.70 -3.79 -25.09
C GLN A 185 -0.56 -3.21 -25.91
N MET A 186 -0.52 -3.53 -27.19
CA MET A 186 0.48 -3.05 -28.13
C MET A 186 -0.18 -2.45 -29.36
N SER A 187 0.34 -1.32 -29.82
CA SER A 187 -0.03 -0.73 -31.12
C SER A 187 1.17 -0.81 -32.06
N GLU A 188 0.92 -0.92 -33.36
CA GLU A 188 1.95 -0.84 -34.41
C GLU A 188 2.69 0.50 -34.39
N SER A 189 2.05 1.55 -33.87
CA SER A 189 2.66 2.87 -33.70
C SER A 189 3.60 3.00 -32.50
N TYR A 190 3.73 1.95 -31.67
CA TYR A 190 4.62 1.98 -30.52
C TYR A 190 6.07 1.77 -30.94
N TYR A 191 6.99 2.39 -30.20
CA TYR A 191 8.41 2.18 -30.42
C TYR A 191 8.83 0.75 -30.02
N PRO A 192 9.82 0.18 -30.72
CA PRO A 192 10.40 -1.11 -30.35
C PRO A 192 11.09 -1.02 -28.98
N PRO A 193 11.21 -2.15 -28.24
CA PRO A 193 11.82 -2.16 -26.91
C PRO A 193 13.23 -1.57 -26.93
N LEU A 194 13.59 -0.75 -25.93
CA LEU A 194 14.91 -0.05 -25.87
C LEU A 194 16.11 -1.00 -26.02
N ARG A 195 15.98 -2.27 -25.63
CA ARG A 195 17.03 -3.27 -25.78
C ARG A 195 17.39 -3.55 -27.24
N GLU A 196 16.42 -3.46 -28.16
CA GLU A 196 16.68 -3.60 -29.59
C GLU A 196 17.48 -2.42 -30.15
N TRP A 197 17.39 -1.24 -29.51
CA TRP A 197 18.16 -0.06 -29.89
C TRP A 197 19.63 -0.16 -29.45
N LEU A 198 19.93 -1.00 -28.45
CA LEU A 198 21.30 -1.22 -27.95
C LEU A 198 22.12 -2.15 -28.86
N HIS A 199 21.45 -2.94 -29.71
CA HIS A 199 22.07 -3.92 -30.62
C HIS A 199 22.07 -3.45 -32.09
N LEU A 200 22.02 -2.14 -32.31
CA LEU A 200 22.12 -1.54 -33.64
C LEU A 200 23.52 -1.79 -34.22
N ASP A 201 23.65 -2.83 -35.05
CA ASP A 201 24.76 -2.94 -35.98
C ASP A 201 24.66 -1.80 -36.99
N LEU A 202 25.45 -0.76 -36.76
CA LEU A 202 25.62 0.37 -37.67
C LEU A 202 26.38 -0.09 -38.92
N ILE A 203 25.69 -0.81 -39.82
CA ILE A 203 26.23 -1.12 -41.13
C ILE A 203 25.97 0.10 -42.04
N ASP A 204 27.05 0.77 -42.43
CA ASP A 204 27.05 1.84 -43.44
C ASP A 204 26.23 3.10 -43.10
N GLY A 205 26.14 3.45 -41.80
CA GLY A 205 25.51 4.68 -41.33
C GLY A 205 23.98 4.73 -41.50
N LYS A 206 23.35 3.63 -41.94
CA LYS A 206 21.90 3.49 -42.08
C LYS A 206 21.38 2.48 -41.07
N VAL A 207 20.54 2.94 -40.16
CA VAL A 207 19.76 2.05 -39.30
C VAL A 207 18.68 1.39 -40.16
N SER A 208 18.70 0.07 -40.29
CA SER A 208 17.57 -0.68 -40.85
C SER A 208 16.44 -0.71 -39.83
N ILE A 209 15.59 0.33 -39.85
CA ILE A 209 14.43 0.46 -38.94
C ILE A 209 13.35 -0.58 -39.27
N SER A 210 13.39 -1.22 -40.45
CA SER A 210 12.32 -2.12 -40.93
C SER A 210 12.13 -3.38 -40.08
N ASP A 211 13.14 -3.80 -39.33
CA ASP A 211 13.08 -5.01 -38.51
C ASP A 211 12.73 -4.74 -37.04
N MET A 212 12.66 -3.46 -36.63
CA MET A 212 12.42 -3.07 -35.25
C MET A 212 10.91 -2.94 -34.98
N LYS A 213 10.27 -4.06 -34.70
CA LYS A 213 8.83 -4.11 -34.43
C LYS A 213 8.54 -3.93 -32.93
N PRO A 214 7.44 -3.27 -32.57
CA PRO A 214 7.01 -3.24 -31.18
C PRO A 214 6.76 -4.67 -30.70
N GLN A 215 7.26 -4.98 -29.50
CA GLN A 215 7.13 -6.28 -28.86
C GLN A 215 6.76 -6.10 -27.39
N ILE A 216 6.00 -7.07 -26.87
CA ILE A 216 5.66 -7.17 -25.46
C ILE A 216 6.11 -8.53 -24.96
N HIS A 217 6.76 -8.53 -23.80
CA HIS A 217 7.13 -9.73 -23.09
C HIS A 217 6.32 -9.81 -21.79
N LEU A 218 5.55 -10.89 -21.63
CA LEU A 218 4.84 -11.21 -20.40
C LEU A 218 5.56 -12.37 -19.73
N GLN A 219 5.96 -12.16 -18.47
CA GLN A 219 6.69 -13.14 -17.67
C GLN A 219 6.11 -13.13 -16.24
N CYS A 220 5.95 -14.33 -15.67
CA CYS A 220 5.63 -14.51 -14.25
C CYS A 220 6.90 -14.47 -13.40
N GLU A 221 6.74 -14.18 -12.10
CA GLU A 221 7.83 -14.34 -11.15
C GLU A 221 8.31 -15.80 -11.07
N ASP A 222 9.54 -16.00 -10.59
CA ASP A 222 10.14 -17.32 -10.50
C ASP A 222 9.25 -18.29 -9.72
N GLY A 223 8.96 -19.46 -10.32
CA GLY A 223 8.09 -20.48 -9.73
C GLY A 223 6.59 -20.30 -10.01
N GLN A 224 6.18 -19.19 -10.64
CA GLN A 224 4.80 -18.98 -11.08
C GLN A 224 4.65 -19.26 -12.58
N ILE A 225 3.44 -19.69 -12.98
CA ILE A 225 3.07 -19.95 -14.36
C ILE A 225 1.83 -19.15 -14.74
N ILE A 226 1.72 -18.77 -16.02
CA ILE A 226 0.47 -18.23 -16.56
C ILE A 226 -0.51 -19.39 -16.68
N SER A 227 -1.51 -19.43 -15.79
CA SER A 227 -2.48 -20.52 -15.72
C SER A 227 -3.58 -20.43 -16.78
N SER A 228 -3.95 -19.21 -17.17
CA SER A 228 -5.03 -18.94 -18.12
C SER A 228 -4.81 -17.62 -18.86
N ILE A 229 -5.44 -17.51 -20.03
CA ILE A 229 -5.54 -16.26 -20.79
C ILE A 229 -7.01 -15.85 -20.79
N GLU A 230 -7.34 -14.81 -20.02
CA GLU A 230 -8.72 -14.34 -19.86
C GLU A 230 -9.24 -13.58 -21.09
N PHE A 231 -8.35 -12.93 -21.84
CA PHE A 231 -8.70 -12.15 -23.03
C PHE A 231 -7.51 -12.05 -23.99
N ALA A 232 -7.79 -12.17 -25.29
CA ALA A 232 -6.84 -11.89 -26.36
C ALA A 232 -7.56 -11.36 -27.60
N SER A 233 -7.07 -10.26 -28.17
CA SER A 233 -7.62 -9.67 -29.38
C SER A 233 -6.52 -9.01 -30.20
N TYR A 234 -6.36 -9.46 -31.45
CA TYR A 234 -5.59 -8.80 -32.50
C TYR A 234 -6.55 -7.98 -33.36
N GLY A 235 -6.32 -6.67 -33.42
CA GLY A 235 -7.18 -5.69 -34.09
C GLY A 235 -7.28 -4.40 -33.27
N THR A 236 -8.50 -3.95 -32.98
CA THR A 236 -8.77 -2.70 -32.28
C THR A 236 -9.53 -2.93 -30.96
N PRO A 237 -8.94 -3.61 -29.96
CA PRO A 237 -9.60 -3.81 -28.66
C PRO A 237 -9.82 -2.49 -27.93
N HIS A 238 -10.82 -2.46 -27.06
CA HIS A 238 -11.15 -1.31 -26.22
C HIS A 238 -11.10 -1.69 -24.73
N GLY A 239 -11.04 -0.67 -23.87
CA GLY A 239 -11.02 -0.84 -22.43
C GLY A 239 -9.62 -0.76 -21.81
N SER A 240 -9.49 -1.32 -20.62
CA SER A 240 -8.27 -1.29 -19.81
C SER A 240 -8.01 -2.67 -19.19
N CYS A 241 -6.87 -2.85 -18.50
CA CYS A 241 -6.54 -4.12 -17.86
C CYS A 241 -7.70 -4.65 -16.99
N GLN A 242 -8.04 -5.93 -17.16
CA GLN A 242 -9.20 -6.63 -16.58
C GLN A 242 -10.57 -6.24 -17.14
N ASN A 243 -10.66 -5.26 -18.03
CA ASN A 243 -11.90 -4.81 -18.66
C ASN A 243 -11.70 -4.57 -20.17
N PHE A 244 -10.92 -5.44 -20.81
CA PHE A 244 -10.74 -5.40 -22.26
C PHE A 244 -11.94 -6.04 -22.96
N SER A 245 -12.31 -5.49 -24.12
CA SER A 245 -13.36 -5.99 -24.97
C SER A 245 -12.98 -5.94 -26.44
N ASN A 246 -13.67 -6.75 -27.25
CA ASN A 246 -13.51 -6.72 -28.70
C ASN A 246 -14.00 -5.39 -29.26
N GLY A 247 -13.22 -4.81 -30.18
CA GLY A 247 -13.70 -3.71 -31.02
C GLY A 247 -14.11 -4.17 -32.40
N ASN A 248 -14.32 -3.20 -33.29
CA ASN A 248 -14.84 -3.45 -34.64
C ASN A 248 -13.90 -4.30 -35.52
N CYS A 249 -12.60 -4.21 -35.29
CA CYS A 249 -11.61 -5.11 -35.89
C CYS A 249 -11.15 -6.10 -34.83
N HIS A 250 -11.41 -7.39 -35.04
CA HIS A 250 -10.98 -8.47 -34.17
C HIS A 250 -10.75 -9.74 -35.01
N SER A 251 -9.60 -10.38 -34.82
CA SER A 251 -9.33 -11.71 -35.39
C SER A 251 -9.93 -12.81 -34.49
N PRO A 252 -10.84 -13.67 -34.99
CA PRO A 252 -11.43 -14.76 -34.21
C PRO A 252 -10.41 -15.77 -33.67
N ASN A 253 -9.22 -15.86 -34.28
CA ASN A 253 -8.15 -16.78 -33.88
C ASN A 253 -7.19 -16.16 -32.84
N SER A 254 -7.46 -14.96 -32.33
CA SER A 254 -6.54 -14.27 -31.43
C SER A 254 -6.19 -15.09 -30.21
N LEU A 255 -7.18 -15.73 -29.57
CA LEU A 255 -6.98 -16.55 -28.38
C LEU A 255 -6.19 -17.83 -28.69
N SER A 256 -6.55 -18.54 -29.76
CA SER A 256 -5.87 -19.81 -30.12
C SER A 256 -4.41 -19.62 -30.51
N VAL A 257 -4.00 -18.43 -30.98
CA VAL A 257 -2.61 -18.13 -31.30
C VAL A 257 -1.76 -17.94 -30.05
N VAL A 258 -2.32 -17.38 -28.98
CA VAL A 258 -1.59 -17.06 -27.74
C VAL A 258 -1.74 -18.12 -26.66
N SER A 259 -2.82 -18.91 -26.71
CA SER A 259 -3.02 -20.08 -25.85
C SER A 259 -2.14 -21.22 -26.36
N LYS A 260 -1.17 -21.64 -25.55
CA LYS A 260 -0.37 -22.84 -25.77
C LYS A 260 -0.85 -23.99 -24.89
#